data_AF-A0A942JDH4-F1
#
_entry.id   AF-A0A942JDH4-F1
#
_cell.length_a   1.000
_cell.length_b   1.000
_cell.length_c   1.000
_cell.angle_alpha   90.00
_cell.angle_beta   90.00
_cell.angle_gamma   90.00
#
_symmetry.space_group_name_H-M   'P 1'
#
loop_
_entity.id
_entity.type
_entity.pdbx_description
1 polymer ?
#
loop_
_entity_poly.entity_id
_entity_poly.type
_entity_poly.pdbx_seq_one_letter_code
_entity_poly.pdbx_strand_id
1 'polypeptide(L)'
;MKKRSGFAFKVKLILLSLLMLTLPLNGQSLAAGISPQTGRSEGTLKDETIFVNLSGAGGIKEVYVINAFPRPNGEIVDFGDYAALVNLTNDLKPQIEGERITFKAGGENGIFRYQGRLIGRKLPWIFGFTYYLDGRRLKPQDLAGASGRLRMEIGVRANPEADQYFREQFMVQISIPLEMDKSGSIYAPEAVRVVAGNLTTLAFTLLPGEEGIFVVEADVERFEMGGIEIAAMRAEITLGQIGRDLESGFADMAEGMEELIEGTEKLQEGMVDFSDGAGRLYGAVAKINENSPALLAGIGSFETGLTDLATGLQELKAGFDGFRSVEIGIAAMLEKEKKEKLKSLSQYLLENPDPEVQELADAMLAQIAALEEIQAGIEGSNGGLAALEKTVTGAEGLLGSFTGLSTGLRELLTGMGGISEGAGTMSESAAVLPAEVQKLIDGQKEMREGIIEAKGEIDELTEGEEAQTVSFVSPGRANAQSVQFVMRTPPVKIPEQPISPDGYQEADKNVWQRFQDLFRGRFTLSRD
;
A
#
# COMPACT_ATOMS: atom_id res chain seq x y z
N MET A 1 27.08 -29.20 -16.73
CA MET A 1 27.17 -27.74 -16.53
C MET A 1 26.15 -27.04 -17.44
N LYS A 2 24.91 -26.84 -16.98
CA LYS A 2 23.96 -25.93 -17.63
C LYS A 2 24.19 -24.55 -16.99
N LYS A 3 24.52 -23.53 -17.80
CA LYS A 3 24.47 -22.12 -17.36
C LYS A 3 23.01 -21.82 -16.98
N ARG A 4 22.68 -21.88 -15.69
CA ARG A 4 21.38 -21.46 -15.16
C ARG A 4 21.25 -19.95 -15.34
N SER A 5 20.10 -19.49 -15.81
CA SER A 5 19.78 -18.08 -16.06
C SER A 5 20.12 -17.21 -14.85
N GLY A 6 21.01 -16.22 -15.03
CA GLY A 6 21.66 -15.50 -13.93
C GLY A 6 20.77 -14.54 -13.14
N PHE A 7 19.54 -14.25 -13.59
CA PHE A 7 18.63 -13.36 -12.87
C PHE A 7 17.72 -14.13 -11.90
N ALA A 8 16.98 -15.13 -12.39
CA ALA A 8 16.16 -16.01 -11.57
C ALA A 8 16.97 -16.71 -10.47
N PHE A 9 18.19 -17.17 -10.81
CA PHE A 9 19.09 -17.81 -9.85
C PHE A 9 19.54 -16.86 -8.71
N LYS A 10 19.74 -15.56 -9.00
CA LYS A 10 20.13 -14.58 -7.98
C LYS A 10 18.96 -14.23 -7.05
N VAL A 11 17.75 -14.06 -7.60
CA VAL A 11 16.54 -13.82 -6.79
C VAL A 11 16.27 -15.00 -5.84
N LYS A 12 16.42 -16.23 -6.34
CA LYS A 12 16.35 -17.47 -5.55
C LYS A 12 17.32 -17.48 -4.36
N LEU A 13 18.59 -17.13 -4.61
CA LEU A 13 19.62 -17.12 -3.58
C LEU A 13 19.40 -16.01 -2.53
N ILE A 14 18.84 -14.86 -2.93
CA ILE A 14 18.52 -13.75 -2.03
C ILE A 14 17.39 -14.14 -1.07
N LEU A 15 16.27 -14.68 -1.58
CA LEU A 15 15.14 -15.11 -0.75
C LEU A 15 15.56 -16.20 0.26
N LEU A 16 16.33 -17.18 -0.21
CA LEU A 16 16.87 -18.24 0.64
C LEU A 16 17.77 -17.68 1.76
N SER A 17 18.64 -16.73 1.43
CA SER A 17 19.55 -16.09 2.40
C SER A 17 18.78 -15.30 3.46
N LEU A 18 17.73 -14.57 3.07
CA LEU A 18 16.91 -13.76 3.97
C LEU A 18 16.17 -14.62 4.99
N LEU A 19 15.61 -15.75 4.55
CA LEU A 19 14.88 -16.65 5.44
C LEU A 19 15.82 -17.35 6.42
N MET A 20 17.00 -17.80 5.95
CA MET A 20 18.02 -18.43 6.80
C MET A 20 18.56 -17.51 7.89
N LEU A 21 18.67 -16.20 7.63
CA LEU A 21 19.04 -15.19 8.63
C LEU A 21 18.08 -15.12 9.83
N THR A 22 16.83 -15.56 9.66
CA THR A 22 15.83 -15.58 10.74
C THR A 22 15.89 -16.84 11.60
N LEU A 23 16.59 -17.89 11.13
CA LEU A 23 16.75 -19.12 11.90
C LEU A 23 17.74 -18.89 13.05
N PRO A 24 17.40 -19.27 14.28
CA PRO A 24 18.32 -19.15 15.40
C PRO A 24 19.55 -20.05 15.17
N LEU A 25 20.72 -19.45 14.94
CA LEU A 25 22.04 -20.11 14.94
C LEU A 25 22.39 -20.75 16.30
N ASN A 26 21.62 -20.45 17.34
CA ASN A 26 21.75 -21.07 18.65
C ASN A 26 21.26 -22.51 18.56
N GLY A 27 22.19 -23.48 18.67
CA GLY A 27 21.93 -24.93 18.64
C GLY A 27 20.97 -25.49 19.70
N GLN A 28 20.22 -24.63 20.40
CA GLN A 28 19.16 -24.99 21.35
C GLN A 28 17.77 -25.14 20.70
N SER A 29 17.50 -24.52 19.55
CA SER A 29 16.11 -24.37 19.08
C SER A 29 15.66 -25.33 17.97
N LEU A 30 16.56 -25.98 17.22
CA LEU A 30 16.16 -26.86 16.11
C LEU A 30 15.96 -28.34 16.48
N ALA A 31 16.37 -28.76 17.68
CA ALA A 31 16.10 -30.11 18.18
C ALA A 31 14.60 -30.36 18.47
N ALA A 32 13.75 -29.33 18.43
CA ALA A 32 12.33 -29.43 18.79
C ALA A 32 11.40 -29.82 17.61
N GLY A 33 11.88 -29.83 16.36
CA GLY A 33 11.01 -29.86 15.18
C GLY A 33 10.91 -31.16 14.39
N ILE A 34 11.65 -32.22 14.73
CA ILE A 34 11.71 -33.43 13.89
C ILE A 34 11.14 -34.63 14.66
N SER A 35 9.95 -35.07 14.27
CA SER A 35 9.34 -36.30 14.78
C SER A 35 10.22 -37.51 14.46
N PRO A 36 10.46 -38.42 15.42
CA PRO A 36 11.26 -39.62 15.17
C PRO A 36 10.51 -40.59 14.25
N GLN A 37 11.13 -40.92 13.11
CA GLN A 37 10.72 -42.06 12.28
C GLN A 37 10.99 -43.36 13.05
N THR A 38 9.93 -44.10 13.36
CA THR A 38 10.02 -45.45 13.94
C THR A 38 10.41 -46.45 12.86
N GLY A 39 11.69 -46.76 12.75
CA GLY A 39 12.21 -47.80 11.86
C GLY A 39 13.53 -48.38 12.37
N ARG A 40 13.56 -49.69 12.58
CA ARG A 40 14.71 -50.47 13.10
C ARG A 40 15.99 -50.23 12.27
N SER A 41 17.03 -49.69 12.91
CA SER A 41 18.43 -49.99 12.58
C SER A 41 19.23 -50.10 13.88
N GLU A 42 20.20 -51.00 13.95
CA GLU A 42 21.01 -51.35 15.14
C GLU A 42 22.00 -50.25 15.62
N GLY A 43 21.62 -48.97 15.52
CA GLY A 43 22.41 -47.85 16.04
C GLY A 43 21.53 -46.77 16.64
N THR A 44 21.98 -46.16 17.74
CA THR A 44 21.28 -45.01 18.36
C THR A 44 21.38 -43.81 17.40
N LEU A 45 20.25 -43.30 16.92
CA LEU A 45 20.20 -42.08 16.10
C LEU A 45 20.71 -40.88 16.92
N LYS A 46 21.52 -40.02 16.29
CA LYS A 46 22.14 -38.86 16.94
C LYS A 46 22.09 -37.59 16.11
N ASP A 47 22.04 -36.45 16.79
CA ASP A 47 22.31 -35.14 16.19
C ASP A 47 23.79 -34.77 16.42
N GLU A 48 24.49 -34.39 15.35
CA GLU A 48 25.88 -33.95 15.43
C GLU A 48 26.01 -32.47 15.10
N THR A 49 26.62 -31.72 16.03
CA THR A 49 27.02 -30.33 15.79
C THR A 49 28.54 -30.20 15.87
N ILE A 50 29.15 -29.85 14.74
CA ILE A 50 30.59 -29.66 14.60
C ILE A 50 30.90 -28.18 14.81
N PHE A 51 31.52 -27.86 15.93
CA PHE A 51 32.02 -26.53 16.24
C PHE A 51 33.45 -26.36 15.76
N VAL A 52 33.70 -25.33 14.94
CA VAL A 52 35.04 -25.03 14.42
C VAL A 52 35.43 -23.63 14.83
N ASN A 53 36.50 -23.52 15.61
CA ASN A 53 37.16 -22.24 15.83
C ASN A 53 38.17 -22.01 14.70
N LEU A 54 37.93 -20.98 13.89
CA LEU A 54 38.80 -20.54 12.82
C LEU A 54 39.71 -19.41 13.32
N SER A 55 40.88 -19.27 12.72
CA SER A 55 41.68 -18.05 12.82
C SER A 55 41.04 -16.92 12.02
N GLY A 56 41.43 -15.67 12.29
CA GLY A 56 40.92 -14.52 11.53
C GLY A 56 41.20 -14.57 10.02
N ALA A 57 42.11 -15.44 9.55
CA ALA A 57 42.42 -15.67 8.13
C ALA A 57 41.73 -16.92 7.54
N GLY A 58 40.97 -17.68 8.34
CA GLY A 58 40.20 -18.86 7.89
C GLY A 58 40.86 -20.22 8.16
N GLY A 59 42.10 -20.25 8.68
CA GLY A 59 42.75 -21.50 9.08
C GLY A 59 42.14 -22.12 10.34
N ILE A 60 42.00 -23.45 10.37
CA ILE A 60 41.40 -24.20 11.49
C ILE A 60 42.30 -24.12 12.73
N LYS A 61 41.74 -23.71 13.88
CA LYS A 61 42.41 -23.75 15.18
C LYS A 61 42.00 -24.96 15.98
N GLU A 62 40.70 -25.21 16.05
CA GLU A 62 40.15 -26.29 16.87
C GLU A 62 38.80 -26.77 16.34
N VAL A 63 38.54 -28.06 16.52
CA VAL A 63 37.29 -28.70 16.12
C VAL A 63 36.75 -29.53 17.27
N TYR A 64 35.51 -29.25 17.65
CA TYR A 64 34.75 -30.01 18.63
C TYR A 64 33.48 -30.55 17.99
N VAL A 65 33.03 -31.71 18.44
CA VAL A 65 31.74 -32.26 18.04
C VAL A 65 30.90 -32.50 19.27
N ILE A 66 29.69 -31.98 19.27
CA ILE A 66 28.66 -32.32 20.24
C ILE A 66 27.79 -33.39 19.59
N ASN A 67 27.76 -34.57 20.19
CA ASN A 67 26.84 -35.64 19.83
C ASN A 67 25.68 -35.63 20.82
N ALA A 68 24.47 -35.50 20.31
CA ALA A 68 23.25 -35.47 21.10
C ALA A 68 22.35 -36.66 20.75
N PHE A 69 21.88 -37.38 21.77
CA PHE A 69 21.03 -38.55 21.65
C PHE A 69 19.68 -38.24 22.31
N PRO A 70 18.62 -38.02 21.53
CA PRO A 70 17.29 -37.77 22.08
C PRO A 70 16.72 -39.04 22.70
N ARG A 71 16.37 -39.00 23.99
CA ARG A 71 15.71 -40.10 24.72
C ARG A 71 16.39 -41.47 24.52
N PRO A 72 17.65 -41.61 24.95
CA PRO A 72 18.36 -42.88 24.79
C PRO A 72 17.65 -43.99 25.58
N ASN A 73 17.26 -45.07 24.89
CA ASN A 73 16.66 -46.23 25.53
C ASN A 73 17.72 -47.31 25.76
N GLY A 74 18.42 -47.22 26.90
CA GLY A 74 19.43 -48.19 27.31
C GLY A 74 20.86 -47.71 27.06
N GLU A 75 21.70 -48.57 26.47
CA GLU A 75 23.10 -48.27 26.21
C GLU A 75 23.26 -47.43 24.94
N ILE A 76 23.99 -46.33 25.04
CA ILE A 76 24.38 -45.52 23.88
C ILE A 76 25.71 -46.08 23.37
N VAL A 77 25.74 -46.39 22.09
CA VAL A 77 26.93 -46.84 21.38
C VAL A 77 27.21 -45.87 20.26
N ASP A 78 28.39 -45.24 20.29
CA ASP A 78 28.85 -44.32 19.26
C ASP A 78 30.31 -44.61 18.90
N PHE A 79 30.80 -43.94 17.86
CA PHE A 79 32.16 -44.09 17.37
C PHE A 79 32.79 -42.73 17.08
N GLY A 80 34.07 -42.59 17.42
CA GLY A 80 34.86 -41.43 17.04
C GLY A 80 36.28 -41.45 17.58
N ASP A 81 37.17 -40.78 16.84
CA ASP A 81 38.56 -40.56 17.24
C ASP A 81 38.71 -39.16 17.87
N TYR A 82 38.83 -39.14 19.19
CA TYR A 82 38.83 -37.91 19.99
C TYR A 82 40.06 -37.82 20.89
N ALA A 83 40.68 -36.63 20.92
CA ALA A 83 41.77 -36.30 21.84
C ALA A 83 41.30 -36.13 23.29
N ALA A 84 40.03 -35.76 23.47
CA ALA A 84 39.41 -35.57 24.76
C ALA A 84 37.89 -35.73 24.60
N LEU A 85 37.25 -36.30 25.61
CA LEU A 85 35.80 -36.49 25.64
C LEU A 85 35.25 -35.98 26.98
N VAL A 86 34.20 -35.18 26.91
CA VAL A 86 33.52 -34.59 28.07
C VAL A 86 32.02 -34.88 27.96
N ASN A 87 31.45 -35.54 28.96
CA ASN A 87 30.00 -35.67 29.10
C ASN A 87 29.42 -34.31 29.53
N LEU A 88 28.36 -33.86 28.86
CA LEU A 88 27.72 -32.57 29.12
C LEU A 88 26.36 -32.70 29.82
N THR A 89 25.86 -33.93 30.00
CA THR A 89 24.54 -34.20 30.59
C THR A 89 24.64 -34.59 32.06
N ASN A 90 25.57 -35.48 32.41
CA ASN A 90 25.70 -36.02 33.76
C ASN A 90 27.13 -36.51 34.03
N ASP A 91 27.35 -37.14 35.19
CA ASP A 91 28.66 -37.62 35.61
C ASP A 91 29.03 -39.02 35.06
N LEU A 92 28.23 -39.59 34.15
CA LEU A 92 28.53 -40.89 33.55
C LEU A 92 29.84 -40.82 32.76
N LYS A 93 30.73 -41.77 33.03
CA LYS A 93 31.99 -41.91 32.31
C LYS A 93 31.83 -42.85 31.11
N PRO A 94 32.41 -42.52 29.95
CA PRO A 94 32.40 -43.41 28.79
C PRO A 94 33.27 -44.65 29.03
N GLN A 95 32.87 -45.78 28.47
CA GLN A 95 33.76 -46.90 28.20
C GLN A 95 34.29 -46.75 26.77
N ILE A 96 35.62 -46.66 26.61
CA ILE A 96 36.27 -46.42 25.32
C ILE A 96 37.13 -47.63 24.95
N GLU A 97 36.83 -48.24 23.82
CA GLU A 97 37.55 -49.39 23.25
C GLU A 97 37.93 -49.07 21.80
N GLY A 98 39.16 -48.60 21.59
CA GLY A 98 39.57 -48.05 20.29
C GLY A 98 38.72 -46.83 19.93
N GLU A 99 38.03 -46.87 18.79
CA GLU A 99 37.12 -45.81 18.35
C GLU A 99 35.70 -45.97 18.91
N ARG A 100 35.39 -47.07 19.59
CA ARG A 100 34.04 -47.35 20.13
C ARG A 100 33.88 -46.67 21.49
N ILE A 101 32.79 -45.93 21.65
CA ILE A 101 32.44 -45.18 22.85
C ILE A 101 31.07 -45.66 23.34
N THR A 102 31.01 -46.06 24.60
CA THR A 102 29.80 -46.64 25.19
C THR A 102 29.40 -45.90 26.46
N PHE A 103 28.13 -45.50 26.56
CA PHE A 103 27.55 -44.92 27.78
C PHE A 103 26.37 -45.76 28.26
N LYS A 104 26.36 -46.13 29.53
CA LYS A 104 25.22 -46.78 30.19
C LYS A 104 24.19 -45.74 30.63
N ALA A 105 23.53 -45.09 29.66
CA ALA A 105 22.60 -43.98 29.87
C ALA A 105 21.13 -44.42 30.05
N GLY A 106 20.90 -45.66 30.49
CA GLY A 106 19.54 -46.18 30.70
C GLY A 106 18.79 -45.39 31.78
N GLY A 107 17.63 -44.83 31.43
CA GLY A 107 16.77 -44.07 32.33
C GLY A 107 16.86 -42.54 32.21
N GLU A 108 17.63 -42.01 31.25
CA GLU A 108 17.70 -40.58 30.99
C GLU A 108 16.42 -40.07 30.29
N ASN A 109 15.62 -39.25 30.97
CA ASN A 109 14.35 -38.72 30.45
C ASN A 109 14.52 -37.54 29.48
N GLY A 110 15.76 -37.16 29.14
CA GLY A 110 16.11 -36.00 28.35
C GLY A 110 17.01 -36.28 27.14
N ILE A 111 17.78 -35.27 26.73
CA ILE A 111 18.77 -35.38 25.66
C ILE A 111 20.13 -35.64 26.30
N PHE A 112 20.72 -36.81 26.01
CA PHE A 112 22.08 -37.12 26.43
C PHE A 112 23.08 -36.49 25.46
N ARG A 113 24.04 -35.72 25.94
CA ARG A 113 25.03 -35.01 25.13
C ARG A 113 26.43 -35.26 25.63
N TYR A 114 27.34 -35.46 24.70
CA TYR A 114 28.77 -35.43 25.00
C TYR A 114 29.53 -34.64 23.93
N GLN A 115 30.64 -34.03 24.34
CA GLN A 115 31.55 -33.30 23.49
C GLN A 115 32.83 -34.11 23.28
N GLY A 116 33.25 -34.26 22.03
CA GLY A 116 34.54 -34.82 21.65
C GLY A 116 35.40 -33.78 20.93
N ARG A 117 36.70 -33.69 21.27
CA ARG A 117 37.68 -32.88 20.52
C ARG A 117 38.30 -33.73 19.43
N LEU A 118 38.05 -33.42 18.16
CA LEU A 118 38.46 -34.25 17.03
C LEU A 118 39.97 -34.21 16.75
N ILE A 119 40.50 -35.34 16.29
CA ILE A 119 41.87 -35.45 15.77
C ILE A 119 41.81 -35.71 14.25
N GLY A 120 42.64 -35.00 13.48
CA GLY A 120 43.02 -35.38 12.12
C GLY A 120 41.96 -35.29 11.01
N ARG A 121 40.68 -35.10 11.36
CA ARG A 121 39.58 -35.08 10.38
C ARG A 121 39.54 -33.79 9.57
N LYS A 122 39.31 -33.92 8.26
CA LYS A 122 39.30 -32.81 7.29
C LYS A 122 37.90 -32.23 7.15
N LEU A 123 37.77 -30.91 7.31
CA LEU A 123 36.50 -30.21 7.08
C LEU A 123 36.16 -30.14 5.58
N PRO A 124 34.87 -30.13 5.20
CA PRO A 124 34.46 -30.17 3.79
C PRO A 124 34.80 -28.90 3.00
N TRP A 125 35.00 -27.77 3.67
CA TRP A 125 35.31 -26.49 3.04
C TRP A 125 36.63 -25.91 3.56
N ILE A 126 37.28 -25.12 2.72
CA ILE A 126 38.43 -24.30 3.06
C ILE A 126 38.01 -22.83 2.95
N PHE A 127 38.16 -22.11 4.05
CA PHE A 127 37.86 -20.69 4.15
C PHE A 127 39.14 -19.86 4.07
N GLY A 128 39.07 -18.73 3.36
CA GLY A 128 40.13 -17.74 3.30
C GLY A 128 39.57 -16.34 3.49
N PHE A 129 40.03 -15.65 4.53
CA PHE A 129 39.66 -14.26 4.79
C PHE A 129 40.89 -13.37 4.61
N THR A 130 40.83 -12.48 3.61
CA THR A 130 41.90 -11.51 3.34
C THR A 130 41.37 -10.10 3.49
N TYR A 131 42.15 -9.24 4.14
CA TYR A 131 41.76 -7.89 4.48
C TYR A 131 42.75 -6.89 3.90
N TYR A 132 42.21 -5.79 3.38
CA TYR A 132 42.96 -4.67 2.87
C TYR A 132 42.41 -3.38 3.49
N LEU A 133 43.30 -2.48 3.88
CA LEU A 133 42.95 -1.12 4.29
C LEU A 133 43.70 -0.15 3.38
N ASP A 134 42.97 0.72 2.69
CA ASP A 134 43.51 1.64 1.69
C ASP A 134 44.38 0.91 0.63
N GLY A 135 43.94 -0.28 0.23
CA GLY A 135 44.62 -1.15 -0.73
C GLY A 135 45.83 -1.93 -0.17
N ARG A 136 46.23 -1.72 1.09
CA ARG A 136 47.33 -2.46 1.73
C ARG A 136 46.80 -3.68 2.47
N ARG A 137 47.35 -4.85 2.16
CA ARG A 137 46.99 -6.10 2.84
C ARG A 137 47.41 -6.05 4.32
N LEU A 138 46.48 -6.37 5.21
CA LEU A 138 46.71 -6.41 6.66
C LEU A 138 46.45 -7.80 7.24
N LYS A 139 47.04 -8.06 8.40
CA LYS A 139 46.63 -9.21 9.22
C LYS A 139 45.34 -8.85 9.99
N PRO A 140 44.50 -9.84 10.32
CA PRO A 140 43.24 -9.58 11.04
C PRO A 140 43.42 -8.80 12.35
N GLN A 141 44.54 -9.02 13.07
CA GLN A 141 44.84 -8.36 14.34
C GLN A 141 45.18 -6.87 14.19
N ASP A 142 45.67 -6.46 13.02
CA ASP A 142 46.12 -5.09 12.74
C ASP A 142 44.95 -4.19 12.27
N LEU A 143 43.76 -4.76 12.08
CA LEU A 143 42.55 -4.02 11.68
C LEU A 143 41.85 -3.33 12.85
N ALA A 144 42.05 -3.84 14.08
CA ALA A 144 41.36 -3.33 15.25
C ALA A 144 41.71 -1.85 15.49
N GLY A 145 40.70 -0.99 15.50
CA GLY A 145 40.86 0.45 15.69
C GLY A 145 41.40 1.20 14.47
N ALA A 146 41.60 0.54 13.33
CA ALA A 146 42.05 1.20 12.11
C ALA A 146 40.93 2.01 11.45
N SER A 147 41.30 3.04 10.67
CA SER A 147 40.36 3.86 9.89
C SER A 147 40.85 3.96 8.45
N GLY A 148 39.92 4.00 7.49
CA GLY A 148 40.22 4.05 6.06
C GLY A 148 39.21 3.26 5.23
N ARG A 149 39.55 2.96 3.97
CA ARG A 149 38.71 2.14 3.11
C ARG A 149 39.05 0.67 3.28
N LEU A 150 38.19 -0.06 3.98
CA LEU A 150 38.30 -1.50 4.18
C LEU A 150 37.80 -2.25 2.94
N ARG A 151 38.56 -3.28 2.53
CA ARG A 151 38.11 -4.32 1.61
C ARG A 151 38.40 -5.68 2.22
N MET A 152 37.38 -6.52 2.32
CA MET A 152 37.47 -7.91 2.76
C MET A 152 37.14 -8.83 1.58
N GLU A 153 38.00 -9.81 1.37
CA GLU A 153 37.80 -10.89 0.39
C GLU A 153 37.57 -12.20 1.15
N ILE A 154 36.42 -12.82 0.88
CA ILE A 154 35.94 -14.04 1.53
C ILE A 154 35.94 -15.15 0.50
N GLY A 155 36.97 -16.00 0.55
CA GLY A 155 37.06 -17.17 -0.30
C GLY A 155 36.49 -18.40 0.39
N VAL A 156 35.64 -19.13 -0.32
CA VAL A 156 35.17 -20.47 0.08
C VAL A 156 35.37 -21.42 -1.08
N ARG A 157 35.96 -22.58 -0.80
CA ARG A 157 36.15 -23.65 -1.77
C ARG A 157 35.99 -25.02 -1.13
N ALA A 158 35.69 -26.03 -1.94
CA ALA A 158 35.62 -27.40 -1.48
C ALA A 158 37.02 -27.90 -1.07
N ASN A 159 37.07 -28.71 -0.01
CA ASN A 159 38.29 -29.37 0.42
C ASN A 159 38.42 -30.75 -0.27
N PRO A 160 39.30 -30.93 -1.26
CA PRO A 160 39.41 -32.21 -1.98
C PRO A 160 39.83 -33.39 -1.07
N GLU A 161 40.40 -33.13 0.10
CA GLU A 161 40.80 -34.16 1.08
C GLU A 161 39.67 -34.61 2.01
N ALA A 162 38.52 -33.92 2.01
CA ALA A 162 37.37 -34.28 2.82
C ALA A 162 36.48 -35.34 2.15
N ASP A 163 35.47 -35.82 2.86
CA ASP A 163 34.49 -36.75 2.32
C ASP A 163 33.55 -36.03 1.33
N GLN A 164 33.32 -36.65 0.17
CA GLN A 164 32.53 -36.08 -0.92
C GLN A 164 31.09 -35.76 -0.50
N TYR A 165 30.48 -36.60 0.33
CA TYR A 165 29.10 -36.43 0.77
C TYR A 165 28.89 -35.04 1.39
N PHE A 166 29.76 -34.63 2.31
CA PHE A 166 29.61 -33.34 3.00
C PHE A 166 29.93 -32.15 2.10
N ARG A 167 30.74 -32.30 1.05
CA ARG A 167 31.05 -31.21 0.11
C ARG A 167 29.90 -30.90 -0.85
N GLU A 168 29.17 -31.94 -1.24
CA GLU A 168 28.18 -31.88 -2.31
C GLU A 168 26.75 -31.84 -1.81
N GLN A 169 26.51 -32.05 -0.50
CA GLN A 169 25.16 -32.09 0.07
C GLN A 169 24.86 -30.96 1.05
N PHE A 170 25.85 -30.14 1.39
CA PHE A 170 25.71 -29.08 2.38
C PHE A 170 25.86 -27.71 1.75
N MET A 171 24.95 -26.82 2.09
CA MET A 171 25.06 -25.40 1.77
C MET A 171 25.84 -24.70 2.88
N VAL A 172 26.51 -23.60 2.55
CA VAL A 172 27.29 -22.79 3.49
C VAL A 172 26.70 -21.39 3.54
N GLN A 173 26.42 -20.91 4.74
CA GLN A 173 26.01 -19.53 5.01
C GLN A 173 27.10 -18.82 5.81
N ILE A 174 27.49 -17.62 5.37
CA ILE A 174 28.49 -16.78 6.04
C ILE A 174 27.82 -15.49 6.48
N SER A 175 27.91 -15.17 7.76
CA SER A 175 27.35 -13.95 8.36
C SER A 175 28.48 -13.08 8.89
N ILE A 176 28.53 -11.83 8.41
CA ILE A 176 29.53 -10.84 8.80
C ILE A 176 28.83 -9.67 9.49
N PRO A 177 28.97 -9.55 10.82
CA PRO A 177 28.42 -8.43 11.57
C PRO A 177 29.33 -7.20 11.46
N LEU A 178 28.76 -6.05 11.09
CA LEU A 178 29.41 -4.74 11.06
C LEU A 178 28.63 -3.74 11.90
N GLU A 179 29.33 -2.95 12.71
CA GLU A 179 28.73 -1.84 13.47
C GLU A 179 28.63 -0.60 12.56
N MET A 180 27.43 -0.05 12.42
CA MET A 180 27.15 1.05 11.47
C MET A 180 27.78 2.37 11.91
N ASP A 181 27.88 2.65 13.21
CA ASP A 181 28.60 3.81 13.74
C ASP A 181 30.09 3.81 13.37
N LYS A 182 30.65 2.65 13.03
CA LYS A 182 32.07 2.45 12.68
C LYS A 182 32.28 2.09 11.21
N SER A 183 31.20 1.87 10.45
CA SER A 183 31.25 1.34 9.09
C SER A 183 30.22 2.06 8.19
N GLY A 184 30.69 3.01 7.39
CA GLY A 184 29.93 3.72 6.37
C GLY A 184 30.12 3.13 4.96
N SER A 185 29.32 3.61 4.01
CA SER A 185 29.43 3.30 2.57
C SER A 185 29.59 1.80 2.24
N ILE A 186 28.93 0.92 3.01
CA ILE A 186 29.12 -0.53 2.87
C ILE A 186 28.65 -0.97 1.47
N TYR A 187 29.53 -1.64 0.72
CA TYR A 187 29.28 -2.22 -0.59
C TYR A 187 29.55 -3.73 -0.54
N ALA A 188 28.50 -4.52 -0.73
CA ALA A 188 28.56 -5.98 -0.73
C ALA A 188 27.46 -6.50 -1.67
N PRO A 189 27.71 -6.54 -2.99
CA PRO A 189 26.66 -6.76 -4.00
C PRO A 189 26.10 -8.18 -4.00
N GLU A 190 26.82 -9.13 -3.43
CA GLU A 190 26.43 -10.55 -3.34
C GLU A 190 25.86 -10.92 -1.96
N ALA A 191 25.84 -9.96 -1.03
CA ALA A 191 25.31 -10.18 0.30
C ALA A 191 23.85 -9.76 0.40
N VAL A 192 23.07 -10.52 1.17
CA VAL A 192 21.83 -10.01 1.75
C VAL A 192 22.18 -9.23 3.00
N ARG A 193 21.74 -7.96 3.06
CA ARG A 193 21.99 -7.06 4.19
C ARG A 193 20.77 -7.02 5.11
N VAL A 194 20.99 -7.32 6.38
CA VAL A 194 19.99 -7.15 7.45
C VAL A 194 20.49 -6.08 8.42
N VAL A 195 19.59 -5.21 8.89
CA VAL A 195 19.90 -4.11 9.81
C VAL A 195 19.04 -4.25 11.06
N ALA A 196 19.67 -4.23 12.24
CA ALA A 196 19.02 -4.27 13.54
C ALA A 196 19.72 -3.28 14.49
N GLY A 197 19.10 -2.11 14.71
CA GLY A 197 19.70 -1.03 15.49
C GLY A 197 20.99 -0.53 14.86
N ASN A 198 22.10 -0.59 15.61
CA ASN A 198 23.44 -0.20 15.14
C ASN A 198 24.21 -1.34 14.43
N LEU A 199 23.64 -2.56 14.40
CA LEU A 199 24.31 -3.70 13.79
C LEU A 199 23.75 -3.95 12.39
N THR A 200 24.63 -4.10 11.41
CA THR A 200 24.27 -4.66 10.12
C THR A 200 24.97 -6.00 9.90
N THR A 201 24.21 -7.01 9.50
CA THR A 201 24.75 -8.33 9.17
C THR A 201 24.70 -8.51 7.66
N LEU A 202 25.85 -8.82 7.07
CA LEU A 202 25.97 -9.21 5.66
C LEU A 202 25.96 -10.75 5.60
N ALA A 203 24.98 -11.32 4.93
CA ALA A 203 24.86 -12.76 4.75
C ALA A 203 25.14 -13.19 3.31
N PHE A 204 26.01 -14.19 3.16
CA PHE A 204 26.32 -14.86 1.90
C PHE A 204 25.87 -16.31 1.98
N THR A 205 25.29 -16.83 0.90
CA THR A 205 24.89 -18.24 0.80
C THR A 205 25.58 -18.88 -0.40
N LEU A 206 26.17 -20.05 -0.18
CA LEU A 206 26.76 -20.90 -1.21
C LEU A 206 26.00 -22.21 -1.26
N LEU A 207 25.53 -22.59 -2.43
CA LEU A 207 24.88 -23.87 -2.64
C LEU A 207 25.90 -25.02 -2.61
N PRO A 208 25.46 -26.26 -2.39
CA PRO A 208 26.36 -27.41 -2.39
C PRO A 208 27.18 -27.52 -3.68
N GLY A 209 28.47 -27.79 -3.53
CA GLY A 209 29.41 -27.90 -4.65
C GLY A 209 29.85 -26.57 -5.29
N GLU A 210 29.32 -25.43 -4.85
CA GLU A 210 29.79 -24.12 -5.33
C GLU A 210 31.04 -23.63 -4.58
N GLU A 211 31.87 -22.88 -5.31
CA GLU A 211 33.02 -22.16 -4.77
C GLU A 211 32.88 -20.68 -5.14
N GLY A 212 33.37 -19.78 -4.29
CA GLY A 212 33.16 -18.35 -4.49
C GLY A 212 34.19 -17.49 -3.78
N ILE A 213 34.39 -16.28 -4.32
CA ILE A 213 35.13 -15.19 -3.68
C ILE A 213 34.17 -14.01 -3.59
N PHE A 214 33.78 -13.66 -2.37
CA PHE A 214 32.90 -12.52 -2.10
C PHE A 214 33.71 -11.33 -1.64
N VAL A 215 33.25 -10.14 -2.00
CA VAL A 215 33.90 -8.88 -1.63
C VAL A 215 32.97 -8.02 -0.79
N VAL A 216 33.48 -7.55 0.34
CA VAL A 216 32.86 -6.52 1.17
C VAL A 216 33.79 -5.31 1.19
N GLU A 217 33.28 -4.15 0.81
CA GLU A 217 33.97 -2.87 0.99
C GLU A 217 33.19 -1.97 1.95
N ALA A 218 33.89 -1.19 2.77
CA ALA A 218 33.28 -0.20 3.65
C ALA A 218 34.28 0.91 3.98
N ASP A 219 33.78 2.11 4.24
CA ASP A 219 34.56 3.17 4.87
C ASP A 219 34.49 2.94 6.38
N VAL A 220 35.63 2.76 7.04
CA VAL A 220 35.66 2.37 8.45
C VAL A 220 36.35 3.42 9.32
N GLU A 221 35.83 3.61 10.53
CA GLU A 221 36.42 4.47 11.55
C GLU A 221 36.56 3.70 12.86
N ARG A 222 37.78 3.63 13.41
CA ARG A 222 38.10 2.87 14.63
C ARG A 222 37.52 1.45 14.57
N PHE A 223 37.81 0.76 13.47
CA PHE A 223 37.12 -0.46 13.06
C PHE A 223 37.10 -1.53 14.14
N GLU A 224 35.89 -2.03 14.41
CA GLU A 224 35.64 -3.20 15.22
C GLU A 224 34.51 -4.00 14.55
N MET A 225 34.58 -5.32 14.66
CA MET A 225 33.53 -6.22 14.21
C MET A 225 33.44 -7.47 15.10
N GLY A 226 32.25 -8.06 15.12
CA GLY A 226 32.07 -9.40 15.67
C GLY A 226 32.90 -10.44 14.89
N GLY A 227 32.93 -11.66 15.39
CA GLY A 227 33.48 -12.77 14.61
C GLY A 227 32.63 -13.03 13.38
N ILE A 228 33.24 -13.46 12.28
CA ILE A 228 32.51 -14.00 11.14
C ILE A 228 31.94 -15.34 11.58
N GLU A 229 30.63 -15.49 11.44
CA GLU A 229 29.90 -16.72 11.74
C GLU A 229 29.62 -17.47 10.46
N ILE A 230 29.79 -18.78 10.47
CA ILE A 230 29.57 -19.62 9.31
C ILE A 230 28.77 -20.85 9.76
N ALA A 231 27.65 -21.10 9.09
CA ALA A 231 26.89 -22.31 9.27
C ALA A 231 26.95 -23.15 8.00
N ALA A 232 27.05 -24.47 8.14
CA ALA A 232 26.82 -25.37 7.03
C ALA A 232 25.80 -26.44 7.42
N MET A 233 24.78 -26.59 6.58
CA MET A 233 23.62 -27.44 6.83
C MET A 233 23.28 -28.22 5.57
N ARG A 234 22.68 -29.40 5.73
CA ARG A 234 22.27 -30.26 4.62
C ARG A 234 21.21 -29.54 3.77
N ALA A 235 21.49 -29.39 2.48
CA ALA A 235 20.69 -28.55 1.61
C ALA A 235 19.26 -29.05 1.47
N GLU A 236 19.04 -30.35 1.30
CA GLU A 236 17.70 -30.92 1.09
C GLU A 236 16.74 -30.68 2.27
N ILE A 237 17.21 -30.84 3.52
CA ILE A 237 16.38 -30.61 4.71
C ILE A 237 15.95 -29.14 4.78
N THR A 238 16.90 -28.24 4.57
CA THR A 238 16.62 -26.81 4.62
C THR A 238 15.79 -26.36 3.43
N LEU A 239 16.17 -26.73 2.20
CA LEU A 239 15.44 -26.39 0.99
C LEU A 239 14.04 -27.00 0.98
N GLY A 240 13.83 -28.21 1.50
CA GLY A 240 12.51 -28.84 1.55
C GLY A 240 11.54 -28.17 2.54
N GLN A 241 12.02 -27.69 3.70
CA GLN A 241 11.18 -26.89 4.61
C GLN A 241 10.85 -25.52 4.02
N ILE A 242 11.88 -24.82 3.55
CA ILE A 242 11.75 -23.49 2.93
C ILE A 242 10.88 -23.56 1.68
N GLY A 243 11.03 -24.62 0.91
CA GLY A 243 10.26 -24.92 -0.27
C GLY A 243 8.77 -25.00 -0.01
N ARG A 244 8.35 -25.78 1.00
CA ARG A 244 6.94 -25.90 1.38
C ARG A 244 6.34 -24.57 1.83
N ASP A 245 7.06 -23.81 2.64
CA ASP A 245 6.58 -22.51 3.11
C ASP A 245 6.45 -21.53 1.95
N LEU A 246 7.44 -21.47 1.05
CA LEU A 246 7.35 -20.65 -0.15
C LEU A 246 6.25 -21.13 -1.09
N GLU A 247 6.10 -22.44 -1.30
CA GLU A 247 5.05 -23.03 -2.14
C GLU A 247 3.66 -22.57 -1.68
N SER A 248 3.40 -22.62 -0.37
CA SER A 248 2.16 -22.11 0.21
C SER A 248 1.99 -20.61 -0.01
N GLY A 249 3.04 -19.81 0.22
CA GLY A 249 2.99 -18.36 0.01
C GLY A 249 2.74 -17.96 -1.45
N PHE A 250 3.34 -18.68 -2.41
CA PHE A 250 3.09 -18.45 -3.85
C PHE A 250 1.69 -18.92 -4.26
N ALA A 251 1.17 -20.00 -3.67
CA ALA A 251 -0.21 -20.45 -3.89
C ALA A 251 -1.21 -19.40 -3.39
N ASP A 252 -1.04 -18.90 -2.16
CA ASP A 252 -1.88 -17.84 -1.58
C ASP A 252 -1.81 -16.56 -2.43
N MET A 253 -0.63 -16.21 -2.94
CA MET A 253 -0.45 -15.05 -3.81
C MET A 253 -1.17 -15.22 -5.16
N ALA A 254 -1.14 -16.43 -5.73
CA ALA A 254 -1.83 -16.74 -6.97
C ALA A 254 -3.35 -16.69 -6.80
N GLU A 255 -3.87 -17.21 -5.68
CA GLU A 255 -5.29 -17.13 -5.32
C GLU A 255 -5.72 -15.67 -5.09
N GLY A 256 -4.98 -14.90 -4.30
CA GLY A 256 -5.27 -13.48 -4.10
C GLY A 256 -5.21 -12.65 -5.39
N MET A 257 -4.35 -13.03 -6.34
CA MET A 257 -4.32 -12.40 -7.67
C MET A 257 -5.54 -12.77 -8.51
N GLU A 258 -6.04 -14.01 -8.42
CA GLU A 258 -7.30 -14.41 -9.06
C GLU A 258 -8.47 -13.58 -8.53
N GLU A 259 -8.61 -13.44 -7.22
CA GLU A 259 -9.67 -12.60 -6.62
C GLU A 259 -9.58 -11.13 -7.07
N LEU A 260 -8.36 -10.60 -7.20
CA LEU A 260 -8.13 -9.25 -7.70
C LEU A 260 -8.54 -9.10 -9.17
N ILE A 261 -8.24 -10.10 -10.01
CA ILE A 261 -8.67 -10.15 -11.41
C ILE A 261 -10.19 -10.15 -11.49
N GLU A 262 -10.87 -11.03 -10.76
CA GLU A 262 -12.34 -11.09 -10.73
C GLU A 262 -12.97 -9.76 -10.27
N GLY A 263 -12.40 -9.13 -9.25
CA GLY A 263 -12.83 -7.81 -8.77
C GLY A 263 -12.65 -6.71 -9.82
N THR A 264 -11.57 -6.79 -10.59
CA THR A 264 -11.26 -5.82 -11.65
C THR A 264 -12.13 -6.06 -12.90
N GLU A 265 -12.49 -7.30 -13.21
CA GLU A 265 -13.47 -7.66 -14.25
C GLU A 265 -14.86 -7.08 -13.91
N LYS A 266 -15.31 -7.18 -12.65
CA LYS A 266 -16.56 -6.52 -12.20
C LYS A 266 -16.48 -4.99 -12.30
N LEU A 267 -15.33 -4.39 -11.99
CA LEU A 267 -15.11 -2.96 -12.18
C LEU A 267 -15.23 -2.58 -13.66
N GLN A 268 -14.69 -3.40 -14.56
CA GLN A 268 -14.79 -3.18 -16.00
C GLN A 268 -16.25 -3.20 -16.47
N GLU A 269 -17.04 -4.17 -16.04
CA GLU A 269 -18.48 -4.23 -16.32
C GLU A 269 -19.18 -2.95 -15.86
N GLY A 270 -18.91 -2.50 -14.63
CA GLY A 270 -19.44 -1.24 -14.11
C GLY A 270 -18.99 0.00 -14.90
N MET A 271 -17.79 -0.01 -15.48
CA MET A 271 -17.31 1.07 -16.36
C MET A 271 -18.00 1.06 -17.72
N VAL A 272 -18.36 -0.10 -18.26
CA VAL A 272 -19.19 -0.23 -19.47
C VAL A 272 -20.57 0.38 -19.20
N ASP A 273 -21.21 -0.02 -18.10
CA ASP A 273 -22.52 0.53 -17.70
C ASP A 273 -22.48 2.05 -17.51
N PHE A 274 -21.41 2.56 -16.88
CA PHE A 274 -21.20 3.99 -16.70
C PHE A 274 -21.03 4.72 -18.04
N SER A 275 -20.23 4.18 -18.95
CA SER A 275 -20.04 4.72 -20.30
C SER A 275 -21.36 4.78 -21.08
N ASP A 276 -22.14 3.71 -21.06
CA ASP A 276 -23.45 3.65 -21.71
C ASP A 276 -24.43 4.65 -21.08
N GLY A 277 -24.44 4.77 -19.75
CA GLY A 277 -25.22 5.76 -19.03
C GLY A 277 -24.86 7.20 -19.40
N ALA A 278 -23.57 7.51 -19.49
CA ALA A 278 -23.07 8.81 -19.91
C ALA A 278 -23.46 9.13 -21.36
N GLY A 279 -23.34 8.16 -22.27
CA GLY A 279 -23.77 8.30 -23.67
C GLY A 279 -25.26 8.55 -23.80
N ARG A 280 -26.09 7.86 -23.01
CA ARG A 280 -27.54 8.09 -22.96
C ARG A 280 -27.89 9.49 -22.44
N LEU A 281 -27.22 9.96 -21.39
CA LEU A 281 -27.41 11.31 -20.87
C LEU A 281 -27.04 12.35 -21.92
N TYR A 282 -25.88 12.23 -22.54
CA TYR A 282 -25.43 13.13 -23.61
C TYR A 282 -26.44 13.16 -24.76
N GLY A 283 -26.87 12.00 -25.25
CA GLY A 283 -27.87 11.91 -26.32
C GLY A 283 -29.22 12.54 -25.95
N ALA A 284 -29.66 12.42 -24.69
CA ALA A 284 -30.90 13.03 -24.23
C ALA A 284 -30.80 14.57 -24.16
N VAL A 285 -29.71 15.10 -23.61
CA VAL A 285 -29.50 16.56 -23.51
C VAL A 285 -29.27 17.18 -24.89
N ALA A 286 -28.54 16.50 -25.78
CA ALA A 286 -28.34 16.93 -27.16
C ALA A 286 -29.67 17.11 -27.91
N LYS A 287 -30.63 16.19 -27.73
CA LYS A 287 -31.98 16.32 -28.31
C LYS A 287 -32.74 17.54 -27.80
N ILE A 288 -32.56 17.91 -26.52
CA ILE A 288 -33.23 19.11 -26.00
C ILE A 288 -32.61 20.36 -26.63
N ASN A 289 -31.28 20.41 -26.72
CA ASN A 289 -30.59 21.51 -27.40
C ASN A 289 -30.96 21.62 -28.89
N GLU A 290 -31.14 20.50 -29.59
CA GLU A 290 -31.58 20.49 -30.98
C GLU A 290 -32.98 21.12 -31.16
N ASN A 291 -33.89 20.89 -30.22
CA ASN A 291 -35.26 21.43 -30.27
C ASN A 291 -35.41 22.83 -29.67
N SER A 292 -34.41 23.31 -28.93
CA SER A 292 -34.43 24.59 -28.22
C SER A 292 -34.60 25.82 -29.14
N PRO A 293 -33.95 25.91 -30.32
CA PRO A 293 -34.14 27.03 -31.24
C PRO A 293 -35.58 27.20 -31.71
N ALA A 294 -36.30 26.10 -31.97
CA ALA A 294 -37.69 26.15 -32.39
C ALA A 294 -38.61 26.70 -31.29
N LEU A 295 -38.36 26.29 -30.04
CA LEU A 295 -39.09 26.80 -28.88
C LEU A 295 -38.83 28.31 -28.67
N LEU A 296 -37.56 28.74 -28.76
CA LEU A 296 -37.19 30.15 -28.67
C LEU A 296 -37.83 31.01 -29.78
N ALA A 297 -37.91 30.48 -31.00
CA ALA A 297 -38.57 31.15 -32.11
C ALA A 297 -40.08 31.31 -31.87
N GLY A 298 -40.74 30.27 -31.35
CA GLY A 298 -42.16 30.32 -30.98
C GLY A 298 -42.45 31.37 -29.90
N ILE A 299 -41.57 31.45 -28.89
CA ILE A 299 -41.66 32.45 -27.82
C ILE A 299 -41.50 33.87 -28.36
N GLY A 300 -40.50 34.11 -29.21
CA GLY A 300 -40.32 35.43 -29.83
C GLY A 300 -41.53 35.84 -30.68
N SER A 301 -42.13 34.87 -31.38
CA SER A 301 -43.35 35.11 -32.17
C SER A 301 -44.54 35.49 -31.29
N PHE A 302 -44.71 34.82 -30.14
CA PHE A 302 -45.78 35.14 -29.18
C PHE A 302 -45.56 36.49 -28.50
N GLU A 303 -44.32 36.82 -28.12
CA GLU A 303 -43.94 38.13 -27.57
C GLU A 303 -44.27 39.26 -28.54
N THR A 304 -43.97 39.06 -29.82
CA THR A 304 -44.31 40.00 -30.90
C THR A 304 -45.82 40.19 -31.00
N GLY A 305 -46.61 39.10 -31.03
CA GLY A 305 -48.06 39.19 -31.10
C GLY A 305 -48.72 39.86 -29.88
N LEU A 306 -48.16 39.67 -28.67
CA LEU A 306 -48.61 40.40 -27.48
C LEU A 306 -48.28 41.89 -27.54
N THR A 307 -47.12 42.23 -28.10
CA THR A 307 -46.72 43.62 -28.32
C THR A 307 -47.68 44.29 -29.31
N ASP A 308 -47.96 43.64 -30.44
CA ASP A 308 -48.90 44.12 -31.44
C ASP A 308 -50.31 44.33 -30.85
N LEU A 309 -50.77 43.39 -30.01
CA LEU A 309 -52.05 43.51 -29.31
C LEU A 309 -52.06 44.71 -28.34
N ALA A 310 -51.01 44.88 -27.53
CA ALA A 310 -50.90 45.98 -26.60
C ALA A 310 -50.90 47.34 -27.33
N THR A 311 -50.13 47.45 -28.43
CA THR A 311 -50.10 48.63 -29.29
C THR A 311 -51.47 48.92 -29.90
N GLY A 312 -52.14 47.92 -30.49
CA GLY A 312 -53.47 48.11 -31.07
C GLY A 312 -54.53 48.52 -30.05
N LEU A 313 -54.46 48.02 -28.81
CA LEU A 313 -55.34 48.43 -27.72
C LEU A 313 -55.07 49.87 -27.26
N GLN A 314 -53.80 50.30 -27.22
CA GLN A 314 -53.43 51.69 -26.93
C GLN A 314 -53.92 52.64 -28.02
N GLU A 315 -53.76 52.28 -29.29
CA GLU A 315 -54.29 53.04 -30.43
C GLU A 315 -55.82 53.17 -30.35
N LEU A 316 -56.52 52.07 -30.04
CA LEU A 316 -57.97 52.08 -29.85
C LEU A 316 -58.36 53.01 -28.69
N LYS A 317 -57.67 52.94 -27.55
CA LYS A 317 -57.89 53.85 -26.41
C LYS A 317 -57.69 55.32 -26.80
N ALA A 318 -56.60 55.63 -27.50
CA ALA A 318 -56.32 56.99 -27.96
C ALA A 318 -57.43 57.51 -28.90
N GLY A 319 -57.98 56.65 -29.77
CA GLY A 319 -59.14 56.97 -30.59
C GLY A 319 -60.39 57.33 -29.77
N PHE A 320 -60.68 56.55 -28.73
CA PHE A 320 -61.78 56.84 -27.79
C PHE A 320 -61.56 58.12 -26.98
N ASP A 321 -60.34 58.36 -26.51
CA ASP A 321 -59.98 59.61 -25.81
C ASP A 321 -60.17 60.82 -26.75
N GLY A 322 -59.84 60.67 -28.03
CA GLY A 322 -60.13 61.64 -29.09
C GLY A 322 -61.64 61.90 -29.27
N PHE A 323 -62.45 60.84 -29.36
CA PHE A 323 -63.91 60.97 -29.45
C PHE A 323 -64.49 61.72 -28.24
N ARG A 324 -64.07 61.34 -27.03
CA ARG A 324 -64.46 61.99 -25.78
C ARG A 324 -64.11 63.48 -25.76
N SER A 325 -62.95 63.87 -26.30
CA SER A 325 -62.54 65.27 -26.36
C SER A 325 -63.46 66.12 -27.25
N VAL A 326 -63.90 65.59 -28.40
CA VAL A 326 -64.87 66.24 -29.29
C VAL A 326 -66.21 66.38 -28.59
N GLU A 327 -66.64 65.32 -27.92
CA GLU A 327 -67.86 65.23 -27.13
C GLU A 327 -67.90 66.25 -25.98
N ILE A 328 -66.82 66.39 -25.19
CA ILE A 328 -66.70 67.42 -24.15
C ILE A 328 -66.81 68.83 -24.77
N GLY A 329 -66.22 69.03 -25.96
CA GLY A 329 -66.35 70.27 -26.72
C GLY A 329 -67.81 70.60 -27.07
N ILE A 330 -68.59 69.61 -27.52
CA ILE A 330 -70.02 69.76 -27.81
C ILE A 330 -70.81 70.09 -26.54
N ALA A 331 -70.58 69.35 -25.45
CA ALA A 331 -71.25 69.60 -24.17
C ALA A 331 -70.93 70.97 -23.57
N ALA A 332 -69.67 71.44 -23.70
CA ALA A 332 -69.25 72.77 -23.24
C ALA A 332 -69.91 73.91 -24.02
N MET A 333 -70.26 73.70 -25.30
CA MET A 333 -71.06 74.66 -26.07
C MET A 333 -72.51 74.77 -25.56
N LEU A 334 -72.96 73.85 -24.70
CA LEU A 334 -74.33 73.69 -24.22
C LEU A 334 -74.40 73.69 -22.69
N GLU A 335 -73.87 74.74 -22.05
CA GLU A 335 -73.96 74.89 -20.60
C GLU A 335 -75.39 74.67 -20.10
N LYS A 336 -75.55 73.83 -19.07
CA LYS A 336 -76.84 73.40 -18.51
C LYS A 336 -77.82 74.56 -18.30
N GLU A 337 -77.33 75.70 -17.83
CA GLU A 337 -78.14 76.90 -17.61
C GLU A 337 -78.62 77.54 -18.93
N LYS A 338 -77.77 77.60 -19.96
CA LYS A 338 -78.14 78.11 -21.30
C LYS A 338 -79.14 77.17 -21.97
N LYS A 339 -78.93 75.86 -21.84
CA LYS A 339 -79.83 74.83 -22.37
C LYS A 339 -81.24 74.90 -21.76
N GLU A 340 -81.35 74.97 -20.44
CA GLU A 340 -82.66 75.08 -19.76
C GLU A 340 -83.35 76.41 -20.09
N LYS A 341 -82.60 77.51 -20.16
CA LYS A 341 -83.14 78.80 -20.63
C LYS A 341 -83.64 78.72 -22.06
N LEU A 342 -82.86 78.14 -22.99
CA LEU A 342 -83.27 77.95 -24.38
C LEU A 342 -84.51 77.05 -24.50
N LYS A 343 -84.61 75.99 -23.69
CA LYS A 343 -85.77 75.10 -23.63
C LYS A 343 -87.02 75.85 -23.15
N SER A 344 -86.90 76.61 -22.07
CA SER A 344 -88.00 77.45 -21.54
C SER A 344 -88.43 78.55 -22.52
N LEU A 345 -87.47 79.18 -23.21
CA LEU A 345 -87.75 80.19 -24.24
C LEU A 345 -88.47 79.57 -25.44
N SER A 346 -88.00 78.42 -25.92
CA SER A 346 -88.64 77.70 -27.02
C SER A 346 -90.05 77.25 -26.65
N GLN A 347 -90.28 76.79 -25.41
CA GLN A 347 -91.61 76.47 -24.90
C GLN A 347 -92.54 77.69 -24.82
N TYR A 348 -92.03 78.85 -24.40
CA TYR A 348 -92.80 80.09 -24.40
C TYR A 348 -93.14 80.56 -25.82
N LEU A 349 -92.21 80.41 -26.78
CA LEU A 349 -92.42 80.78 -28.18
C LEU A 349 -93.47 79.88 -28.88
N LEU A 350 -93.69 78.65 -28.43
CA LEU A 350 -94.77 77.79 -28.92
C LEU A 350 -96.17 78.32 -28.60
N GLU A 351 -96.33 79.10 -27.53
CA GLU A 351 -97.60 79.74 -27.18
C GLU A 351 -97.89 80.99 -28.06
N ASN A 352 -96.95 81.38 -28.93
CA ASN A 352 -97.13 82.50 -29.85
C ASN A 352 -98.14 82.13 -30.97
N PRO A 353 -99.10 83.01 -31.30
CA PRO A 353 -100.07 82.74 -32.38
C PRO A 353 -99.48 82.74 -33.80
N ASP A 354 -98.23 83.17 -34.00
CA ASP A 354 -97.56 83.18 -35.30
C ASP A 354 -96.96 81.79 -35.66
N PRO A 355 -97.43 81.13 -36.73
CA PRO A 355 -96.96 79.81 -37.12
C PRO A 355 -95.47 79.74 -37.49
N GLU A 356 -94.86 80.81 -38.00
CA GLU A 356 -93.41 80.82 -38.31
C GLU A 356 -92.57 80.81 -37.01
N VAL A 357 -93.07 81.45 -35.96
CA VAL A 357 -92.44 81.48 -34.63
C VAL A 357 -92.56 80.12 -33.94
N GLN A 358 -93.68 79.44 -34.13
CA GLN A 358 -93.88 78.07 -33.65
C GLN A 358 -92.94 77.08 -34.35
N GLU A 359 -92.78 77.16 -35.67
CA GLU A 359 -91.88 76.29 -36.44
C GLU A 359 -90.41 76.47 -36.00
N LEU A 360 -89.97 77.71 -35.76
CA LEU A 360 -88.65 78.00 -35.23
C LEU A 360 -88.46 77.40 -33.81
N ALA A 361 -89.46 77.50 -32.96
CA ALA A 361 -89.42 76.95 -31.61
C ALA A 361 -89.36 75.41 -31.61
N ASP A 362 -90.12 74.76 -32.49
CA ASP A 362 -90.07 73.31 -32.71
C ASP A 362 -88.69 72.87 -33.22
N ALA A 363 -88.11 73.60 -34.17
CA ALA A 363 -86.76 73.31 -34.66
C ALA A 363 -85.69 73.44 -33.57
N MET A 364 -85.79 74.45 -32.70
CA MET A 364 -84.89 74.62 -31.55
C MET A 364 -85.04 73.49 -30.53
N LEU A 365 -86.26 73.05 -30.23
CA LEU A 365 -86.52 71.92 -29.33
C LEU A 365 -86.02 70.59 -29.91
N ALA A 366 -86.20 70.37 -31.21
CA ALA A 366 -85.67 69.19 -31.91
C ALA A 366 -84.14 69.15 -31.85
N GLN A 367 -83.47 70.29 -32.03
CA GLN A 367 -82.02 70.39 -31.91
C GLN A 367 -81.53 70.14 -30.47
N ILE A 368 -82.24 70.67 -29.46
CA ILE A 368 -81.95 70.37 -28.03
C ILE A 368 -82.13 68.88 -27.73
N ALA A 369 -83.18 68.24 -28.25
CA ALA A 369 -83.44 66.81 -28.06
C ALA A 369 -82.36 65.93 -28.71
N ALA A 370 -81.93 66.26 -29.93
CA ALA A 370 -80.81 65.57 -30.59
C ALA A 370 -79.51 65.66 -29.77
N LEU A 371 -79.24 66.81 -29.15
CA LEU A 371 -78.08 67.01 -28.27
C LEU A 371 -78.20 66.24 -26.94
N GLU A 372 -79.42 66.10 -26.40
CA GLU A 372 -79.70 65.24 -25.24
C GLU A 372 -79.46 63.76 -25.55
N GLU A 373 -79.85 63.31 -26.74
CA GLU A 373 -79.62 61.93 -27.19
C GLU A 373 -78.13 61.64 -27.38
N ILE A 374 -77.39 62.58 -27.97
CA ILE A 374 -75.92 62.52 -28.02
C ILE A 374 -75.38 62.41 -26.59
N GLN A 375 -75.78 63.28 -25.65
CA GLN A 375 -75.35 63.24 -24.24
C GLN A 375 -75.63 61.89 -23.54
N ALA A 376 -76.76 61.25 -23.82
CA ALA A 376 -77.04 59.92 -23.28
C ALA A 376 -76.12 58.84 -23.90
N GLY A 377 -75.82 58.93 -25.21
CA GLY A 377 -74.87 58.05 -25.88
C GLY A 377 -73.42 58.21 -25.38
N ILE A 378 -73.04 59.42 -25.00
CA ILE A 378 -71.77 59.79 -24.37
C ILE A 378 -71.63 59.08 -23.01
N GLU A 379 -72.65 59.19 -22.15
CA GLU A 379 -72.67 58.54 -20.84
C GLU A 379 -72.60 57.01 -20.96
N GLY A 380 -73.24 56.43 -21.97
CA GLY A 380 -73.14 55.01 -22.30
C GLY A 380 -71.73 54.58 -22.76
N SER A 381 -71.00 55.45 -23.45
CA SER A 381 -69.65 55.16 -23.99
C SER A 381 -68.56 55.17 -22.91
N ASN A 382 -68.74 55.92 -21.80
CA ASN A 382 -67.81 55.94 -20.66
C ASN A 382 -67.64 54.55 -20.00
N GLY A 383 -68.68 53.72 -19.98
CA GLY A 383 -68.58 52.34 -19.50
C GLY A 383 -67.70 51.45 -20.40
N GLY A 384 -67.76 51.65 -21.71
CA GLY A 384 -66.91 50.98 -22.69
C GLY A 384 -65.44 51.37 -22.57
N LEU A 385 -65.16 52.67 -22.33
CA LEU A 385 -63.79 53.17 -22.15
C LEU A 385 -63.15 52.61 -20.86
N ALA A 386 -63.88 52.57 -19.75
CA ALA A 386 -63.38 51.98 -18.51
C ALA A 386 -63.07 50.47 -18.67
N ALA A 387 -63.87 49.75 -19.46
CA ALA A 387 -63.60 48.36 -19.80
C ALA A 387 -62.36 48.23 -20.71
N LEU A 388 -62.18 49.13 -21.68
CA LEU A 388 -61.02 49.16 -22.55
C LEU A 388 -59.72 49.46 -21.78
N GLU A 389 -59.73 50.43 -20.86
CA GLU A 389 -58.58 50.74 -19.99
C GLU A 389 -58.15 49.54 -19.15
N LYS A 390 -59.13 48.80 -18.62
CA LYS A 390 -58.85 47.56 -17.90
C LYS A 390 -58.24 46.50 -18.83
N THR A 391 -58.70 46.39 -20.07
CA THR A 391 -58.15 45.45 -21.07
C THR A 391 -56.73 45.85 -21.50
N VAL A 392 -56.45 47.14 -21.71
CA VAL A 392 -55.10 47.66 -22.00
C VAL A 392 -54.15 47.30 -20.86
N THR A 393 -54.53 47.62 -19.63
CA THR A 393 -53.71 47.32 -18.44
C THR A 393 -53.48 45.80 -18.28
N GLY A 394 -54.50 45.00 -18.58
CA GLY A 394 -54.40 43.54 -18.57
C GLY A 394 -53.45 42.99 -19.64
N ALA A 395 -53.47 43.56 -20.85
CA ALA A 395 -52.57 43.17 -21.94
C ALA A 395 -51.12 43.57 -21.65
N GLU A 396 -50.88 44.76 -21.12
CA GLU A 396 -49.54 45.20 -20.67
C GLU A 396 -49.00 44.32 -19.53
N GLY A 397 -49.85 43.95 -18.57
CA GLY A 397 -49.49 43.02 -17.50
C GLY A 397 -49.17 41.61 -18.01
N LEU A 398 -49.91 41.13 -19.01
CA LEU A 398 -49.65 39.85 -19.67
C LEU A 398 -48.33 39.88 -20.45
N LEU A 399 -48.05 40.95 -21.20
CA LEU A 399 -46.80 41.17 -21.91
C LEU A 399 -45.62 41.14 -20.93
N GLY A 400 -45.68 41.92 -19.84
CA GLY A 400 -44.63 41.93 -18.82
C GLY A 400 -44.40 40.55 -18.18
N SER A 401 -45.48 39.83 -17.87
CA SER A 401 -45.38 38.46 -17.33
C SER A 401 -44.76 37.48 -18.33
N PHE A 402 -45.14 37.59 -19.60
CA PHE A 402 -44.60 36.73 -20.66
C PHE A 402 -43.12 37.03 -20.95
N THR A 403 -42.71 38.30 -20.97
CA THR A 403 -41.30 38.67 -21.12
C THR A 403 -40.46 38.09 -19.98
N GLY A 404 -40.95 38.13 -18.74
CA GLY A 404 -40.30 37.46 -17.60
C GLY A 404 -40.13 35.95 -17.80
N LEU A 405 -41.19 35.26 -18.22
CA LEU A 405 -41.14 33.83 -18.55
C LEU A 405 -40.15 33.53 -19.70
N SER A 406 -40.16 34.36 -20.75
CA SER A 406 -39.28 34.22 -21.91
C SER A 406 -37.80 34.32 -21.53
N THR A 407 -37.46 35.25 -20.63
CA THR A 407 -36.11 35.43 -20.11
C THR A 407 -35.67 34.23 -19.29
N GLY A 408 -36.50 33.77 -18.35
CA GLY A 408 -36.20 32.59 -17.53
C GLY A 408 -36.01 31.32 -18.38
N LEU A 409 -36.80 31.15 -19.45
CA LEU A 409 -36.63 30.02 -20.35
C LEU A 409 -35.36 30.15 -21.21
N ARG A 410 -34.98 31.34 -21.66
CA ARG A 410 -33.68 31.57 -22.34
C ARG A 410 -32.49 31.22 -21.43
N GLU A 411 -32.56 31.60 -20.16
CA GLU A 411 -31.53 31.24 -19.16
C GLU A 411 -31.46 29.73 -18.93
N LEU A 412 -32.61 29.07 -18.78
CA LEU A 412 -32.68 27.62 -18.64
C LEU A 412 -32.06 26.91 -19.84
N LEU A 413 -32.44 27.29 -21.06
CA LEU A 413 -31.91 26.69 -22.29
C LEU A 413 -30.41 26.94 -22.45
N THR A 414 -29.91 28.10 -22.02
CA THR A 414 -28.46 28.38 -21.98
C THR A 414 -27.75 27.45 -20.99
N GLY A 415 -28.31 27.25 -19.80
CA GLY A 415 -27.78 26.30 -18.81
C GLY A 415 -27.77 24.86 -19.34
N MET A 416 -28.80 24.46 -20.09
CA MET A 416 -28.87 23.16 -20.76
C MET A 416 -27.80 22.99 -21.85
N GLY A 417 -27.42 24.08 -22.52
CA GLY A 417 -26.24 24.14 -23.38
C GLY A 417 -24.97 23.68 -22.66
N GLY A 418 -24.68 24.27 -21.51
CA GLY A 418 -23.52 23.90 -20.69
C GLY A 418 -23.59 22.46 -20.16
N ILE A 419 -24.77 21.98 -19.75
CA ILE A 419 -24.96 20.58 -19.34
C ILE A 419 -24.66 19.63 -20.51
N SER A 420 -25.03 19.99 -21.74
CA SER A 420 -24.77 19.15 -22.92
C SER A 420 -23.29 19.02 -23.24
N GLU A 421 -22.53 20.11 -23.11
CA GLU A 421 -21.08 20.11 -23.32
C GLU A 421 -20.38 19.27 -22.24
N GLY A 422 -20.77 19.45 -20.99
CA GLY A 422 -20.29 18.63 -19.87
C GLY A 422 -20.63 17.15 -20.05
N ALA A 423 -21.87 16.83 -20.44
CA ALA A 423 -22.29 15.47 -20.70
C ALA A 423 -21.56 14.84 -21.90
N GLY A 424 -21.24 15.62 -22.93
CA GLY A 424 -20.43 15.18 -24.06
C GLY A 424 -19.01 14.82 -23.64
N THR A 425 -18.35 15.72 -22.91
CA THR A 425 -17.00 15.49 -22.35
C THR A 425 -16.98 14.27 -21.43
N MET A 426 -18.01 14.11 -20.60
CA MET A 426 -18.16 12.95 -19.72
C MET A 426 -18.34 11.66 -20.52
N SER A 427 -19.18 11.67 -21.56
CA SER A 427 -19.39 10.50 -22.43
C SER A 427 -18.11 10.08 -23.14
N GLU A 428 -17.33 11.04 -23.68
CA GLU A 428 -16.06 10.75 -24.34
C GLU A 428 -15.02 10.19 -23.36
N SER A 429 -14.94 10.78 -22.17
CA SER A 429 -14.01 10.32 -21.12
C SER A 429 -14.41 8.96 -20.57
N ALA A 430 -15.71 8.67 -20.44
CA ALA A 430 -16.20 7.40 -19.97
C ALA A 430 -15.96 6.27 -21.00
N ALA A 431 -16.03 6.58 -22.30
CA ALA A 431 -15.88 5.59 -23.38
C ALA A 431 -14.50 4.90 -23.41
N VAL A 432 -13.45 5.54 -22.87
CA VAL A 432 -12.09 4.96 -22.85
C VAL A 432 -11.83 4.10 -21.61
N LEU A 433 -12.58 4.29 -20.52
CA LEU A 433 -12.31 3.60 -19.24
C LEU A 433 -12.37 2.07 -19.33
N PRO A 434 -13.35 1.44 -20.01
CA PRO A 434 -13.40 -0.01 -20.12
C PRO A 434 -12.14 -0.63 -20.74
N ALA A 435 -11.55 0.06 -21.72
CA ALA A 435 -10.34 -0.41 -22.39
C ALA A 435 -9.09 -0.25 -21.52
N GLU A 436 -9.00 0.83 -20.73
CA GLU A 436 -7.88 1.00 -19.79
C GLU A 436 -7.97 0.00 -18.62
N VAL A 437 -9.17 -0.30 -18.13
CA VAL A 437 -9.37 -1.36 -17.13
C VAL A 437 -9.03 -2.74 -17.71
N GLN A 438 -9.31 -3.00 -19.00
CA GLN A 438 -8.88 -4.25 -19.65
C GLN A 438 -7.36 -4.43 -19.60
N LYS A 439 -6.57 -3.38 -19.87
CA LYS A 439 -5.11 -3.45 -19.79
C LYS A 439 -4.63 -3.80 -18.38
N LEU A 440 -5.32 -3.31 -17.36
CA LEU A 440 -5.02 -3.66 -15.97
C LEU A 440 -5.29 -5.15 -15.70
N ILE A 441 -6.41 -5.68 -16.17
CA ILE A 441 -6.76 -7.11 -16.08
C ILE A 441 -5.68 -7.96 -16.79
N ASP A 442 -5.26 -7.56 -17.98
CA ASP A 442 -4.24 -8.29 -18.75
C ASP A 442 -2.89 -8.32 -18.00
N GLY A 443 -2.47 -7.19 -17.41
CA GLY A 443 -1.25 -7.12 -16.60
C GLY A 443 -1.33 -7.93 -15.30
N GLN A 444 -2.52 -8.00 -14.67
CA GLN A 444 -2.75 -8.86 -13.51
C GLN A 444 -2.65 -10.35 -13.89
N LYS A 445 -3.18 -10.74 -15.06
CA LYS A 445 -3.08 -12.11 -15.58
C LYS A 445 -1.61 -12.49 -15.84
N GLU A 446 -0.83 -11.61 -16.45
CA GLU A 446 0.62 -11.82 -16.66
C GLU A 446 1.37 -11.97 -15.32
N MET A 447 1.05 -11.13 -14.33
CA MET A 447 1.65 -11.24 -12.99
C MET A 447 1.32 -12.58 -12.34
N ARG A 448 0.06 -13.03 -12.44
CA ARG A 448 -0.38 -14.34 -11.92
C ARG A 448 0.37 -15.49 -12.56
N GLU A 449 0.54 -15.46 -13.88
CA GLU A 449 1.31 -16.48 -14.60
C GLU A 449 2.77 -16.52 -14.11
N GLY A 450 3.40 -15.36 -13.90
CA GLY A 450 4.75 -15.28 -13.33
C GLY A 450 4.87 -15.84 -11.90
N ILE A 451 3.83 -15.66 -11.06
CA ILE A 451 3.75 -16.25 -9.71
C ILE A 451 3.69 -17.77 -9.80
N ILE A 452 2.87 -18.31 -10.70
CA ILE A 452 2.74 -19.76 -10.92
C ILE A 452 4.04 -20.36 -11.47
N GLU A 453 4.70 -19.66 -12.39
CA GLU A 453 6.03 -20.08 -12.89
C GLU A 453 7.06 -20.11 -11.76
N ALA A 454 7.11 -19.07 -10.93
CA ALA A 454 8.01 -19.00 -9.78
C ALA A 454 7.75 -20.14 -8.77
N LYS A 455 6.48 -20.50 -8.54
CA LYS A 455 6.12 -21.67 -7.73
C LYS A 455 6.69 -22.96 -8.33
N GLY A 456 6.46 -23.21 -9.62
CA GLY A 456 6.97 -24.42 -10.28
C GLY A 456 8.51 -24.51 -10.23
N GLU A 457 9.20 -23.39 -10.31
CA GLU A 457 10.66 -23.35 -10.14
C GLU A 457 11.14 -23.65 -8.71
N ILE A 458 10.33 -23.38 -7.69
CA ILE A 458 10.62 -23.74 -6.29
C ILE A 458 10.42 -25.23 -6.09
N ASP A 459 9.34 -25.79 -6.65
CA ASP A 459 9.05 -27.22 -6.60
C ASP A 459 10.28 -28.01 -7.13
N GLU A 460 10.85 -27.61 -8.27
CA GLU A 460 12.08 -28.22 -8.84
C GLU A 460 13.32 -28.15 -7.92
N LEU A 461 13.44 -27.13 -7.07
CA LEU A 461 14.58 -27.01 -6.13
C LEU A 461 14.42 -27.90 -4.89
N THR A 462 13.20 -28.37 -4.65
CA THR A 462 12.82 -29.16 -3.48
C THR A 462 12.70 -30.65 -3.79
N GLU A 463 12.68 -31.01 -5.07
CA GLU A 463 12.71 -32.40 -5.53
C GLU A 463 14.10 -33.03 -5.25
N GLY A 464 14.15 -33.87 -4.21
CA GLY A 464 15.29 -34.73 -3.88
C GLY A 464 14.81 -36.00 -3.18
N GLU A 465 15.49 -37.13 -3.41
CA GLU A 465 15.23 -38.37 -2.66
C GLU A 465 15.72 -38.20 -1.22
N GLU A 466 14.90 -38.62 -0.24
CA GLU A 466 15.27 -38.67 1.19
C GLU A 466 16.47 -39.60 1.40
N ALA A 467 17.68 -39.09 1.23
CA ALA A 467 18.91 -39.83 1.51
C ALA A 467 19.21 -39.80 3.01
N GLN A 468 19.58 -40.96 3.57
CA GLN A 468 19.95 -41.07 4.98
C GLN A 468 21.12 -40.15 5.32
N THR A 469 20.97 -39.37 6.40
CA THR A 469 22.04 -38.49 6.88
C THR A 469 23.20 -39.30 7.43
N VAL A 470 24.39 -39.08 6.88
CA VAL A 470 25.63 -39.74 7.30
C VAL A 470 26.29 -38.98 8.45
N SER A 471 26.71 -39.69 9.50
CA SER A 471 27.53 -39.17 10.60
C SER A 471 28.85 -38.59 10.08
N PHE A 472 29.18 -37.35 10.45
CA PHE A 472 30.46 -36.74 10.13
C PHE A 472 31.60 -37.42 10.89
N VAL A 473 31.41 -37.84 12.14
CA VAL A 473 32.52 -38.45 12.91
C VAL A 473 32.69 -39.93 12.63
N SER A 474 31.63 -40.62 12.24
CA SER A 474 31.63 -42.07 12.04
C SER A 474 30.81 -42.52 10.83
N PRO A 475 31.18 -42.09 9.60
CA PRO A 475 30.49 -42.49 8.37
C PRO A 475 30.38 -44.01 8.25
N GLY A 476 29.18 -44.49 7.92
CA GLY A 476 28.90 -45.92 7.72
C GLY A 476 28.93 -46.79 8.99
N ARG A 477 29.16 -46.20 10.18
CA ARG A 477 29.16 -46.92 11.47
C ARG A 477 28.13 -46.39 12.46
N ALA A 478 27.74 -45.13 12.32
CA ALA A 478 26.61 -44.55 13.04
C ALA A 478 25.71 -43.78 12.07
N ASN A 479 24.42 -43.82 12.32
CA ASN A 479 23.43 -43.03 11.60
C ASN A 479 23.23 -41.70 12.35
N ALA A 480 23.37 -40.59 11.65
CA ALA A 480 23.00 -39.29 12.18
C ALA A 480 21.58 -38.96 11.73
N GLN A 481 20.81 -38.30 12.58
CA GLN A 481 19.53 -37.70 12.22
C GLN A 481 19.78 -36.34 11.56
N SER A 482 20.68 -35.56 12.13
CA SER A 482 21.14 -34.28 11.58
C SER A 482 22.65 -34.10 11.78
N VAL A 483 23.27 -33.38 10.84
CA VAL A 483 24.65 -32.92 10.95
C VAL A 483 24.67 -31.44 10.60
N GLN A 484 25.30 -30.63 11.45
CA GLN A 484 25.49 -29.20 11.22
C GLN A 484 26.91 -28.79 11.58
N PHE A 485 27.47 -27.86 10.81
CA PHE A 485 28.72 -27.20 11.12
C PHE A 485 28.43 -25.77 11.59
N VAL A 486 29.01 -25.39 12.72
CA VAL A 486 29.00 -24.02 13.24
C VAL A 486 30.44 -23.58 13.40
N MET A 487 30.83 -22.57 12.65
CA MET A 487 32.21 -22.14 12.57
C MET A 487 32.28 -20.64 12.83
N ARG A 488 33.34 -20.20 13.51
CA ARG A 488 33.50 -18.79 13.83
C ARG A 488 34.95 -18.34 13.78
N THR A 489 35.18 -17.11 13.34
CA THR A 489 36.46 -16.42 13.54
C THR A 489 36.45 -15.69 14.89
N PRO A 490 37.62 -15.34 15.46
CA PRO A 490 37.67 -14.37 16.54
C PRO A 490 37.10 -13.01 16.09
N PRO A 491 36.53 -12.22 17.01
CA PRO A 491 36.13 -10.84 16.71
C PRO A 491 37.37 -9.96 16.48
N VAL A 492 37.19 -8.88 15.75
CA VAL A 492 38.18 -7.80 15.61
C VAL A 492 37.76 -6.71 16.58
N LYS A 493 38.44 -6.61 17.72
CA LYS A 493 38.18 -5.61 18.76
C LYS A 493 39.47 -4.95 19.19
N ILE A 494 39.37 -3.69 19.57
CA ILE A 494 40.47 -2.97 20.22
C ILE A 494 40.73 -3.70 21.55
N PRO A 495 41.97 -4.10 21.86
CA PRO A 495 42.29 -4.71 23.14
C PRO A 495 41.85 -3.79 24.28
N GLU A 496 40.97 -4.27 25.16
CA GLU A 496 40.64 -3.55 26.39
C GLU A 496 41.93 -3.36 27.19
N GLN A 497 42.29 -2.12 27.51
CA GLN A 497 43.41 -1.89 28.41
C GLN A 497 43.06 -2.51 29.77
N PRO A 498 43.93 -3.33 30.38
CA PRO A 498 43.69 -3.78 31.74
C PRO A 498 43.59 -2.53 32.62
N ILE A 499 42.46 -2.39 33.31
CA ILE A 499 42.27 -1.35 34.31
C ILE A 499 43.41 -1.52 35.32
N SER A 500 44.29 -0.53 35.43
CA SER A 500 45.34 -0.55 36.45
C SER A 500 44.68 -0.68 37.83
N PRO A 501 45.21 -1.53 38.75
CA PRO A 501 44.67 -1.67 40.11
C PRO A 501 44.64 -0.37 40.93
N ASP A 502 45.33 0.68 40.47
CA ASP A 502 45.54 1.92 41.23
C ASP A 502 44.37 2.93 41.10
N GLY A 503 43.23 2.50 40.55
CA GLY A 503 42.06 3.34 40.28
C GLY A 503 40.86 3.15 41.22
N TYR A 504 41.00 2.51 42.38
CA TYR A 504 39.93 2.52 43.39
C TYR A 504 40.01 3.82 44.20
N GLN A 505 39.27 4.86 43.77
CA GLN A 505 38.74 5.81 44.74
C GLN A 505 37.66 5.07 45.54
N GLU A 506 37.79 5.04 46.87
CA GLU A 506 36.77 4.52 47.77
C GLU A 506 35.42 5.16 47.43
N ALA A 507 34.49 4.36 46.91
CA ALA A 507 33.11 4.78 46.78
C ALA A 507 32.55 5.01 48.18
N ASP A 508 31.96 6.20 48.40
CA ASP A 508 31.23 6.53 49.62
C ASP A 508 30.29 5.39 50.03
N LYS A 509 30.42 4.93 51.29
CA LYS A 509 29.65 3.82 51.86
C LYS A 509 28.17 3.96 51.52
N ASN A 510 27.63 2.98 50.80
CA ASN A 510 26.22 2.96 50.43
C ASN A 510 25.31 2.77 51.66
N VAL A 511 24.04 3.15 51.52
CA VAL A 511 23.03 3.16 52.59
C VAL A 511 22.91 1.80 53.28
N TRP A 512 23.13 0.70 52.54
CA TRP A 512 23.13 -0.65 53.07
C TRP A 512 24.32 -0.95 53.99
N GLN A 513 25.53 -0.45 53.67
CA GLN A 513 26.69 -0.59 54.55
C GLN A 513 26.53 0.24 55.83
N ARG A 514 25.91 1.43 55.77
CA ARG A 514 25.58 2.23 56.97
C ARG A 514 24.50 1.58 57.84
N PHE A 515 23.53 0.89 57.22
CA PHE A 515 22.49 0.13 57.92
C PHE A 515 23.07 -1.09 58.66
N GLN A 516 24.04 -1.80 58.08
CA GLN A 516 24.70 -2.95 58.73
C GLN A 516 25.58 -2.54 59.93
N ASP A 517 26.22 -1.37 59.87
CA ASP A 517 27.02 -0.84 60.99
C ASP A 517 26.13 -0.46 62.20
N LEU A 518 24.85 -0.10 61.96
CA LEU A 518 23.88 0.23 63.03
C LEU A 518 23.55 -0.98 63.93
N PHE A 519 23.69 -2.22 63.42
CA PHE A 519 23.39 -3.46 64.14
C PHE A 519 24.63 -4.20 64.64
N ARG A 520 25.85 -3.76 64.31
CA ARG A 520 27.11 -4.32 64.83
C ARG A 520 27.61 -3.65 66.12
N GLY A 521 27.00 -2.55 66.56
CA GLY A 521 27.41 -1.76 67.73
C GLY A 521 26.85 -2.20 69.10
N ARG A 522 26.19 -3.35 69.23
CA ARG A 522 25.73 -3.87 70.53
C ARG A 522 26.06 -5.35 70.63
N PHE A 523 27.19 -5.65 71.28
CA PHE A 523 27.46 -6.78 72.18
C PHE A 523 28.98 -6.94 72.34
N THR A 524 29.59 -6.11 73.19
CA THR A 524 30.76 -6.46 74.00
C THR A 524 30.67 -5.66 75.29
N LEU A 525 30.18 -6.32 76.35
CA LEU A 525 30.22 -5.84 77.73
C LEU A 525 31.63 -6.02 78.27
N SER A 526 32.18 -4.92 78.80
CA SER A 526 33.42 -4.84 79.57
C SER A 526 33.44 -5.85 80.72
N ARG A 527 34.55 -6.57 80.87
CA ARG A 527 34.95 -7.24 82.10
C ARG A 527 36.12 -6.44 82.65
N ASP A 528 35.82 -5.58 83.62
CA ASP A 528 36.62 -5.24 84.80
C ASP A 528 35.72 -4.45 85.76
#